data_AF-A0A383AYH7-F1
#
_entry.id   AF-A0A383AYH7-F1
#
_cell.length_a   1.000
_cell.length_b   1.000
_cell.length_c   1.000
_cell.angle_alpha   90.00
_cell.angle_beta   90.00
_cell.angle_gamma   90.00
#
_symmetry.space_group_name_H-M   'P 1'
#
loop_
_entity.id
_entity.type
_entity.pdbx_description
1 polymer ?
#
loop_
_entity_poly.entity_id
_entity_poly.type
_entity_poly.pdbx_seq_one_letter_code
_entity_poly.pdbx_strand_id
1 'polypeptide(L)'
;MSFTALELGLVALIFSWSGFVRTGLGFGGAALGLPLMMLVGGSPIDWLPIIGIHLFIFSGIALSKELKNVDWRYLKSSLPW
;
A
#
# COMPACT_ATOMS: atom_id res chain seq x y z
N MET A 1 24.20 0.51 -0.11
CA MET A 1 24.05 1.12 1.23
C MET A 1 24.10 0.01 2.26
N SER A 2 24.86 0.15 3.34
CA SER A 2 24.83 -0.80 4.46
C SER A 2 23.75 -0.36 5.44
N PHE A 3 22.57 -0.97 5.37
CA PHE A 3 21.54 -0.76 6.37
C PHE A 3 21.95 -1.44 7.67
N THR A 4 21.81 -0.72 8.77
CA THR A 4 22.00 -1.29 10.10
C THR A 4 20.81 -2.21 10.45
N ALA A 5 21.04 -3.20 11.31
CA ALA A 5 19.97 -4.09 11.76
C ALA A 5 18.83 -3.31 12.46
N LEU A 6 19.16 -2.18 13.09
CA LEU A 6 18.20 -1.28 13.72
C LEU A 6 17.29 -0.62 12.69
N GLU A 7 17.84 -0.07 11.60
CA GLU A 7 17.06 0.55 10.52
C GLU A 7 16.10 -0.46 9.88
N LEU A 8 16.59 -1.67 9.59
CA LEU A 8 15.74 -2.75 9.06
C LEU A 8 14.62 -3.14 10.02
N GLY A 9 14.90 -3.22 11.32
CA GLY A 9 13.89 -3.48 12.35
C GLY A 9 12.82 -2.39 12.43
N LEU A 10 13.24 -1.12 12.38
CA LEU A 10 12.32 0.03 12.37
C LEU A 10 11.46 0.07 11.11
N VAL A 11 12.06 -0.19 9.94
CA VAL A 11 11.32 -0.27 8.67
C VAL A 11 10.31 -1.40 8.69
N ALA A 12 10.69 -2.59 9.18
CA ALA A 12 9.76 -3.72 9.30
C ALA A 12 8.59 -3.39 10.22
N LEU A 13 8.84 -2.69 11.33
CA LEU A 13 7.81 -2.22 12.25
C LEU A 13 6.87 -1.20 11.58
N ILE A 14 7.42 -0.19 10.89
CA ILE A 14 6.64 0.82 10.16
C ILE A 14 5.83 0.16 9.03
N PHE A 15 6.41 -0.81 8.33
CA PHE A 15 5.75 -1.57 7.27
C PHE A 15 4.55 -2.36 7.80
N SER A 16 4.72 -3.04 8.94
CA SER A 16 3.65 -3.78 9.60
C SER A 16 2.54 -2.83 10.11
N TRP A 17 2.93 -1.71 10.73
CA TRP A 17 2.02 -0.67 11.19
C TRP A 17 1.23 -0.02 10.03
N SER A 18 1.89 0.29 8.91
CA SER A 18 1.24 0.81 7.70
C SER A 18 0.14 -0.12 7.18
N GLY A 19 0.39 -1.45 7.23
CA GLY A 19 -0.61 -2.46 6.91
C GLY A 19 -1.82 -2.44 7.87
N PHE A 20 -1.57 -2.22 9.16
CA PHE A 20 -2.64 -2.05 10.15
C PHE A 20 -3.44 -0.76 9.91
N VAL A 21 -2.78 0.39 9.75
CA VAL A 21 -3.44 1.69 9.54
C VAL A 21 -4.29 1.70 8.27
N ARG A 22 -3.89 0.96 7.24
CA ARG A 22 -4.68 0.76 6.02
C ARG A 22 -6.07 0.20 6.31
N THR A 23 -6.23 -0.65 7.33
CA THR A 23 -7.55 -1.21 7.69
C THR A 23 -8.51 -0.15 8.24
N GLY A 24 -7.99 0.94 8.82
CA GLY A 24 -8.78 2.07 9.34
C GLY A 24 -8.91 3.24 8.36
N LEU A 25 -7.79 3.78 7.87
CA LEU A 25 -7.74 4.96 7.00
C LEU A 25 -7.82 4.63 5.50
N GLY A 26 -7.86 3.35 5.13
CA GLY A 26 -7.84 2.92 3.73
C GLY A 26 -6.51 3.27 3.06
N PHE A 27 -6.58 3.91 1.88
CA PHE A 27 -5.41 4.22 1.05
C PHE A 27 -4.43 5.20 1.73
N GLY A 28 -4.93 6.11 2.57
CA GLY A 28 -4.12 7.11 3.27
C GLY A 28 -3.12 6.50 4.26
N GLY A 29 -3.46 5.37 4.88
CA GLY A 29 -2.57 4.68 5.81
C GLY A 29 -1.27 4.19 5.17
N ALA A 30 -1.35 3.73 3.93
CA ALA A 30 -0.18 3.29 3.18
C ALA A 30 0.65 4.48 2.65
N ALA A 31 0.01 5.61 2.34
CA ALA A 31 0.71 6.84 1.94
C ALA A 31 1.53 7.44 3.09
N LEU A 32 1.10 7.25 4.34
CA LEU A 32 1.85 7.68 5.53
C LEU A 32 3.06 6.79 5.86
N GLY A 33 3.14 5.57 5.33
CA GLY A 33 4.27 4.68 5.55
C GLY A 33 5.57 5.21 4.94
N LEU A 34 5.51 5.85 3.77
CA LEU A 34 6.67 6.39 3.07
C LEU A 34 7.35 7.57 3.81
N PRO A 35 6.64 8.63 4.25
CA PRO A 35 7.27 9.70 5.03
C PRO A 35 7.81 9.22 6.38
N LEU A 36 7.22 8.18 6.99
CA LEU A 36 7.75 7.59 8.23
C LEU A 36 9.04 6.80 8.00
N MET A 37 9.14 6.04 6.90
CA MET A 37 10.39 5.35 6.53
C MET A 37 11.51 6.35 6.19
N MET A 38 11.16 7.47 5.53
CA MET A 38 12.12 8.56 5.28
C MET A 38 12.67 9.20 6.57
N LEU A 39 11.92 9.12 7.68
CA LEU A 39 12.35 9.65 8.97
C LEU A 39 13.38 8.74 9.67
N VAL A 40 13.41 7.45 9.32
CA VAL A 40 14.40 6.48 9.83
C VAL A 40 15.74 6.65 9.12
N GLY A 41 15.73 6.89 7.81
CA GLY A 41 16.93 7.09 7.01
C GLY A 41 16.79 6.54 5.59
N GLY A 42 17.85 6.67 4.78
CA GLY A 42 17.87 6.20 3.40
C GLY A 42 17.25 7.19 2.40
N SER A 43 17.47 6.94 1.11
CA SER A 43 16.86 7.77 0.06
C SER A 43 15.44 7.29 -0.21
N PRO A 44 14.48 8.18 -0.54
CA PRO A 44 13.11 7.78 -0.86
C PRO A 44 13.02 6.73 -1.98
N ILE A 45 14.01 6.71 -2.88
CA ILE A 45 14.09 5.74 -3.97
C ILE A 45 14.31 4.29 -3.50
N ASP A 46 14.90 4.10 -2.31
CA ASP A 46 15.14 2.79 -1.72
C ASP A 46 13.84 2.19 -1.16
N TRP A 47 12.97 3.04 -0.62
CA TRP A 47 11.68 2.66 -0.02
C TRP A 47 10.55 2.53 -1.03
N LEU A 48 10.64 3.26 -2.15
CA LEU A 48 9.63 3.33 -3.19
C LEU A 48 9.22 1.95 -3.76
N PRO A 49 10.13 1.03 -4.13
CA PRO A 49 9.73 -0.29 -4.64
C PRO A 49 9.06 -1.15 -3.56
N ILE A 50 9.49 -1.06 -2.30
CA ILE A 50 8.94 -1.82 -1.18
C ILE A 50 7.50 -1.40 -0.91
N ILE A 51 7.24 -0.08 -0.80
CA ILE A 51 5.88 0.42 -0.61
C ILE A 51 5.02 0.19 -1.86
N GLY A 52 5.61 0.27 -3.06
CA GLY A 52 4.93 0.04 -4.32
C GLY A 52 4.37 -1.38 -4.44
N ILE A 53 5.17 -2.39 -4.09
CA ILE A 53 4.73 -3.80 -4.07
C ILE A 53 3.64 -4.00 -3.02
N HIS A 54 3.80 -3.43 -1.82
CA HIS A 54 2.79 -3.48 -0.77
C HIS A 54 1.46 -2.90 -1.28
N LEU A 55 1.48 -1.68 -1.81
CA LEU A 55 0.32 -1.01 -2.37
C LEU A 55 -0.32 -1.85 -3.49
N PHE A 56 0.49 -2.39 -4.40
CA PHE A 56 0.02 -3.19 -5.53
C PHE A 56 -0.75 -4.43 -5.07
N ILE A 57 -0.18 -5.24 -4.17
CA ILE A 57 -0.80 -6.47 -3.67
C ILE A 57 -2.13 -6.15 -3.01
N PHE A 58 -2.12 -5.24 -2.05
CA PHE A 58 -3.32 -4.99 -1.28
C PHE A 58 -4.38 -4.21 -2.10
N SER A 59 -3.98 -3.33 -3.02
CA SER A 59 -4.93 -2.70 -3.96
C SER A 59 -5.53 -3.74 -4.91
N GLY A 60 -4.75 -4.71 -5.38
CA GLY A 60 -5.24 -5.83 -6.18
C GLY A 60 -6.28 -6.67 -5.42
N ILE A 61 -6.04 -6.97 -4.14
CA ILE A 61 -7.00 -7.69 -3.29
C ILE A 61 -8.28 -6.86 -3.08
N ALA A 62 -8.14 -5.58 -2.74
CA ALA A 62 -9.28 -4.69 -2.52
C ALA A 62 -10.14 -4.57 -3.79
N LEU A 63 -9.51 -4.32 -4.94
CA LEU A 63 -10.16 -4.27 -6.23
C LEU A 63 -10.86 -5.59 -6.56
N SER A 64 -10.17 -6.73 -6.36
CA SER A 64 -10.74 -8.05 -6.64
C SER A 64 -11.99 -8.35 -5.79
N LYS A 65 -12.04 -7.82 -4.56
CA LYS A 65 -13.21 -7.95 -3.69
C LYS A 65 -14.39 -7.12 -4.20
N GLU A 66 -14.14 -5.86 -4.56
CA GLU A 66 -15.19 -4.98 -5.09
C GLU A 66 -15.69 -5.41 -6.47
N LEU A 67 -14.79 -5.91 -7.33
CA LEU A 67 -15.13 -6.39 -8.67
C LEU A 67 -16.11 -7.58 -8.64
N LYS A 68 -16.09 -8.39 -7.57
CA LYS A 68 -17.08 -9.47 -7.37
C LYS A 68 -18.48 -8.97 -7.04
N ASN A 69 -18.61 -7.75 -6.49
CA ASN A 69 -19.90 -7.15 -6.16
C ASN A 69 -20.47 -6.28 -7.29
N VAL A 70 -19.77 -6.18 -8.43
CA VAL A 70 -20.23 -5.42 -9.59
C VAL A 70 -21.39 -6.14 -10.27
N ASP A 71 -22.52 -5.43 -10.45
CA ASP A 71 -23.59 -5.87 -11.35
C ASP A 71 -23.15 -5.66 -12.80
N TRP A 72 -22.60 -6.73 -13.38
CA TRP A 72 -22.13 -6.75 -14.76
C TRP A 72 -23.23 -6.51 -15.78
N ARG A 73 -24.50 -6.81 -15.44
CA ARG A 73 -25.63 -6.60 -16.34
C ARG A 73 -25.99 -5.13 -16.41
N TYR A 74 -26.02 -4.46 -15.26
CA TYR A 74 -26.15 -3.00 -15.20
C TYR A 74 -24.98 -2.30 -15.89
N LEU A 75 -23.75 -2.70 -15.58
CA LEU A 75 -22.54 -2.10 -16.16
C LEU A 75 -22.58 -2.13 -17.70
N LYS A 76 -22.89 -3.30 -18.29
CA LYS A 76 -23.03 -3.45 -19.74
C LYS A 76 -24.18 -2.64 -20.34
N SER A 77 -25.31 -2.51 -19.63
CA SER A 77 -26.44 -1.70 -20.09
C SER A 77 -26.19 -0.20 -20.01
N SER A 78 -25.28 0.21 -19.12
CA SER A 78 -24.99 1.63 -18.83
C SER A 78 -23.81 2.19 -19.63
N LEU A 79 -22.97 1.35 -20.25
CA LEU A 79 -21.93 1.83 -21.18
C LEU A 79 -22.60 2.20 -22.51
N PRO A 80 -22.67 3.49 -22.88
CA PRO A 80 -23.16 3.92 -24.17
C PRO A 80 -22.01 3.83 -25.16
N TRP A 81 -21.69 2.60 -25.59
CA TRP A 81 -20.85 2.33 -26.75
C TRP A 81 -21.47 1.18 -27.53
#